data_AF-A0A2U1T5C4-F1
#
_entry.id   AF-A0A2U1T5C4-F1
#
_cell.length_a   1.000
_cell.length_b   1.000
_cell.length_c   1.000
_cell.angle_alpha   90.00
_cell.angle_beta   90.00
_cell.angle_gamma   90.00
#
_symmetry.space_group_name_H-M   'P 1'
#
loop_
_entity.id
_entity.type
_entity.pdbx_description
1 polymer ?
#
loop_
_entity_poly.entity_id
_entity_poly.type
_entity_poly.pdbx_seq_one_letter_code
_entity_poly.pdbx_strand_id
1 'polypeptide(L)'
;MPKELGTDTLDAFVDRTHDGLEALLAALKKSTSEPERGAFLIAHDVAFAARVFGWQRLLAVAEPTALPLLSGAILRSHRPMVQKTAVTGGVIAGMISQLQRSAHPDRAGAPAILAAIAQYGAYGYAIKDAFRARVRPAGLGTRLGIVAAGVGLAAWKNPKVALASGLGGVAAAITTEFADDPRIRQGNTPAKGVGHGANLLFASEAATLLRATVSRGSRGFGARTLGAVAFSLNALGQMLVVDGIARSRY
;
A
#
# COMPACT_ATOMS: atom_id res chain seq x y z
N MET A 1 -23.46 29.64 -12.43
CA MET A 1 -22.36 28.65 -12.38
C MET A 1 -21.70 28.76 -11.02
N PRO A 2 -21.72 27.71 -10.17
CA PRO A 2 -21.30 27.86 -8.77
C PRO A 2 -19.78 27.85 -8.69
N LYS A 3 -19.19 28.95 -8.20
CA LYS A 3 -17.76 29.07 -7.87
C LYS A 3 -17.37 28.37 -6.56
N GLU A 4 -18.35 27.93 -5.77
CA GLU A 4 -18.14 27.36 -4.42
C GLU A 4 -17.74 25.88 -4.41
N LEU A 5 -18.06 25.12 -5.47
CA LEU A 5 -17.68 23.69 -5.55
C LEU A 5 -16.17 23.46 -5.72
N GLY A 6 -15.42 24.46 -6.21
CA GLY A 6 -13.99 24.35 -6.49
C GLY A 6 -13.11 24.58 -5.27
N THR A 7 -13.48 25.50 -4.39
CA THR A 7 -12.74 25.82 -3.16
C THR A 7 -12.89 24.71 -2.13
N ASP A 8 -14.12 24.24 -1.87
CA ASP A 8 -14.40 23.22 -0.86
C ASP A 8 -13.73 21.87 -1.18
N THR A 9 -13.56 21.56 -2.48
CA THR A 9 -12.90 20.32 -2.92
C THR A 9 -11.37 20.41 -2.86
N LEU A 10 -10.82 21.58 -3.15
CA LEU A 10 -9.38 21.86 -2.99
C LEU A 10 -8.99 21.90 -1.52
N ASP A 11 -9.75 22.59 -0.68
CA ASP A 11 -9.49 22.70 0.75
C ASP A 11 -9.58 21.32 1.41
N ALA A 12 -10.61 20.54 1.09
CA ALA A 12 -10.72 19.16 1.57
C ALA A 12 -9.58 18.25 1.06
N PHE A 13 -8.99 18.53 -0.10
CA PHE A 13 -7.83 17.79 -0.60
C PHE A 13 -6.54 18.17 0.13
N VAL A 14 -6.35 19.47 0.36
CA VAL A 14 -5.21 20.01 1.11
C VAL A 14 -5.22 19.48 2.54
N ASP A 15 -6.37 19.56 3.22
CA ASP A 15 -6.55 19.04 4.58
C ASP A 15 -6.23 17.55 4.68
N ARG A 16 -6.69 16.75 3.71
CA ARG A 16 -6.39 15.31 3.67
C ARG A 16 -4.92 15.03 3.44
N THR A 17 -4.26 15.85 2.64
CA THR A 17 -2.83 15.72 2.37
C THR A 17 -2.03 16.08 3.62
N HIS A 18 -2.43 17.13 4.32
CA HIS A 18 -1.84 17.55 5.59
C HIS A 18 -2.02 16.46 6.67
N ASP A 19 -3.24 15.95 6.86
CA ASP A 19 -3.54 14.86 7.78
C ASP A 19 -2.72 13.59 7.48
N GLY A 20 -2.54 13.27 6.20
CA GLY A 20 -1.70 12.15 5.77
C GLY A 20 -0.21 12.38 6.08
N LEU A 21 0.28 13.59 5.87
CA LEU A 21 1.66 13.98 6.17
C LEU A 21 1.92 13.95 7.68
N GLU A 22 1.01 14.48 8.49
CA GLU A 22 1.10 14.41 9.95
C GLU A 22 1.14 12.96 10.44
N ALA A 23 0.29 12.09 9.88
CA ALA A 23 0.30 10.67 10.20
C ALA A 23 1.61 10.00 9.81
N LEU A 24 2.18 10.35 8.66
CA LEU A 24 3.50 9.87 8.23
C LEU A 24 4.60 10.35 9.19
N LEU A 25 4.65 11.63 9.52
CA LEU A 25 5.62 12.18 10.45
C LEU A 25 5.48 11.55 11.84
N ALA A 26 4.25 11.32 12.32
CA ALA A 26 3.99 10.64 13.58
C ALA A 26 4.47 9.18 13.54
N ALA A 27 4.24 8.46 12.45
CA ALA A 27 4.72 7.10 12.26
C ALA A 27 6.26 7.03 12.17
N LEU A 28 6.89 7.98 11.48
CA LEU A 28 8.35 8.11 11.38
C LEU A 28 8.98 8.43 12.73
N LYS A 29 8.37 9.33 13.51
CA LYS A 29 8.85 9.69 14.85
C LYS A 29 8.89 8.48 15.78
N LYS A 30 8.09 7.43 15.54
CA LYS A 30 8.18 6.18 16.31
C LYS A 30 9.50 5.43 16.14
N SER A 31 10.27 5.70 15.10
CA SER A 31 11.62 5.12 14.92
C SER A 31 12.57 5.42 16.09
N THR A 32 12.36 6.50 16.84
CA THR A 32 13.18 6.84 18.00
C THR A 32 12.83 6.03 19.25
N SER A 33 11.64 5.43 19.28
CA SER A 33 11.12 4.66 20.43
C SER A 33 10.91 3.17 20.14
N GLU A 34 10.93 2.77 18.86
CA GLU A 34 10.62 1.41 18.41
C GLU A 34 11.75 0.96 17.47
N PRO A 35 12.69 0.13 17.95
CA PRO A 35 13.88 -0.24 17.19
C PRO A 35 13.53 -0.96 15.87
N GLU A 36 12.44 -1.73 15.83
CA GLU A 36 11.94 -2.35 14.61
C GLU A 36 11.49 -1.34 13.55
N ARG A 37 10.99 -0.16 13.97
CA ARG A 37 10.60 0.91 13.05
C ARG A 37 11.85 1.58 12.47
N GLY A 38 12.88 1.80 13.29
CA GLY A 38 14.18 2.27 12.80
C GLY A 38 14.80 1.29 11.82
N ALA A 39 14.83 0.00 12.16
CA ALA A 39 15.32 -1.05 11.29
C ALA A 39 14.52 -1.17 9.98
N PHE A 40 13.19 -1.02 10.03
CA PHE A 40 12.34 -0.98 8.85
C PHE A 40 12.73 0.17 7.90
N LEU A 41 12.92 1.39 8.42
CA LEU A 41 13.26 2.54 7.59
C LEU A 41 14.65 2.39 6.95
N ILE A 42 15.62 1.89 7.71
CA ILE A 42 16.96 1.60 7.18
C ILE A 42 16.87 0.53 6.08
N ALA A 43 16.18 -0.59 6.34
CA ALA A 43 16.00 -1.66 5.36
C ALA A 43 15.25 -1.17 4.11
N HIS A 44 14.24 -0.31 4.28
CA HIS A 44 13.51 0.34 3.20
C HIS A 44 14.44 1.20 2.34
N ASP A 45 15.22 2.10 2.94
CA ASP A 45 16.08 3.02 2.18
C ASP A 45 17.20 2.27 1.46
N VAL A 46 17.77 1.25 2.10
CA VAL A 46 18.75 0.34 1.48
C VAL A 46 18.12 -0.41 0.31
N ALA A 47 16.92 -0.98 0.48
CA ALA A 47 16.23 -1.69 -0.60
C ALA A 47 15.84 -0.75 -1.75
N PHE A 48 15.40 0.47 -1.44
CA PHE A 48 15.08 1.50 -2.43
C PHE A 48 16.31 1.87 -3.25
N ALA A 49 17.43 2.22 -2.59
CA ALA A 49 18.69 2.51 -3.25
C ALA A 49 19.19 1.30 -4.07
N ALA A 50 19.13 0.11 -3.50
CA ALA A 50 19.52 -1.13 -4.18
C ALA A 50 18.69 -1.38 -5.44
N ARG A 51 17.39 -1.07 -5.44
CA ARG A 51 16.55 -1.14 -6.65
C ARG A 51 17.00 -0.14 -7.70
N VAL A 52 17.16 1.13 -7.34
CA VAL A 52 17.56 2.22 -8.25
C VAL A 52 18.90 1.90 -8.91
N PHE A 53 19.90 1.50 -8.11
CA PHE A 53 21.26 1.20 -8.57
C PHE A 53 21.44 -0.23 -9.09
N GLY A 54 20.43 -1.10 -8.96
CA GLY A 54 20.47 -2.49 -9.42
C GLY A 54 21.38 -3.41 -8.60
N TRP A 55 21.57 -3.11 -7.32
CA TRP A 55 22.38 -3.91 -6.39
C TRP A 55 21.63 -5.15 -5.91
N GLN A 56 21.52 -6.16 -6.78
CA GLN A 56 20.72 -7.36 -6.56
C GLN A 56 21.06 -8.11 -5.25
N ARG A 57 22.33 -8.12 -4.84
CA ARG A 57 22.76 -8.76 -3.59
C ARG A 57 22.19 -8.08 -2.35
N LEU A 58 22.19 -6.74 -2.33
CA LEU A 58 21.62 -5.97 -1.24
C LEU A 58 20.09 -6.08 -1.25
N LEU A 59 19.49 -6.07 -2.44
CA LEU A 59 18.05 -6.21 -2.60
C LEU A 59 17.53 -7.55 -2.05
N ALA A 60 18.24 -8.64 -2.34
CA ALA A 60 17.89 -9.99 -1.88
C ALA A 60 17.84 -10.13 -0.35
N VAL A 61 18.54 -9.25 0.38
CA VAL A 61 18.57 -9.24 1.84
C VAL A 61 17.62 -8.19 2.41
N ALA A 62 17.72 -6.95 1.93
CA ALA A 62 16.99 -5.82 2.52
C ALA A 62 15.48 -5.95 2.31
N GLU A 63 15.04 -6.39 1.13
CA GLU A 63 13.62 -6.48 0.78
C GLU A 63 12.81 -7.45 1.65
N PRO A 64 13.23 -8.71 1.87
CA PRO A 64 12.49 -9.62 2.74
C PRO A 64 12.55 -9.22 4.22
N THR A 65 13.54 -8.42 4.63
CA THR A 65 13.66 -7.98 6.04
C THR A 65 12.77 -6.80 6.40
N ALA A 66 12.47 -5.92 5.45
CA ALA A 66 11.76 -4.68 5.75
C ALA A 66 10.34 -4.95 6.28
N LEU A 67 9.50 -5.65 5.51
CA LEU A 67 8.08 -5.75 5.81
C LEU A 67 7.76 -6.48 7.14
N PRO A 68 8.39 -7.61 7.50
CA PRO A 68 8.13 -8.28 8.77
C PRO A 68 8.34 -7.40 10.02
N LEU A 69 9.26 -6.43 9.95
CA LEU A 69 9.51 -5.49 11.05
C LEU A 69 8.30 -4.60 11.36
N LEU A 70 7.43 -4.36 10.36
CA LEU A 70 6.18 -3.62 10.58
C LEU A 70 5.22 -4.34 11.53
N SER A 71 5.29 -5.68 11.58
CA SER A 71 4.42 -6.48 12.45
C SER A 71 4.65 -6.21 13.94
N GLY A 72 5.82 -5.69 14.34
CA GLY A 72 6.11 -5.36 15.74
C GLY A 72 5.08 -4.40 16.35
N ALA A 73 4.64 -3.39 15.59
CA ALA A 73 3.66 -2.41 16.06
C ALA A 73 2.30 -3.05 16.38
N ILE A 74 1.79 -3.95 15.52
CA ILE A 74 0.51 -4.62 15.78
C ILE A 74 0.63 -5.68 16.87
N LEU A 75 1.77 -6.40 16.94
CA LEU A 75 2.00 -7.43 17.95
C LEU A 75 2.07 -6.84 19.37
N ARG A 76 2.66 -5.65 19.52
CA ARG A 76 2.71 -4.90 20.79
C ARG A 76 1.41 -4.18 21.16
N SER A 77 0.46 -4.07 20.22
CA SER A 77 -0.81 -3.38 20.49
C SER A 77 -1.73 -4.18 21.43
N HIS A 78 -2.73 -3.49 21.99
CA HIS A 78 -3.81 -4.11 22.77
C HIS A 78 -4.93 -4.68 21.88
N ARG A 79 -4.70 -4.86 20.58
CA ARG A 79 -5.72 -5.39 19.67
C ARG A 79 -6.01 -6.87 19.94
N PRO A 80 -7.24 -7.34 19.63
CA PRO A 80 -7.58 -8.75 19.69
C PRO A 80 -6.64 -9.61 18.84
N MET A 81 -6.42 -10.86 19.24
CA MET A 81 -5.53 -11.79 18.53
C MET A 81 -5.90 -11.94 17.05
N VAL A 82 -7.20 -11.95 16.74
CA VAL A 82 -7.69 -12.04 15.36
C VAL A 82 -7.19 -10.88 14.49
N GLN A 83 -7.17 -9.65 15.01
CA GLN A 83 -6.64 -8.49 14.29
C GLN A 83 -5.11 -8.55 14.16
N LYS A 84 -4.42 -9.00 15.22
CA LYS A 84 -2.96 -9.20 15.17
C LYS A 84 -2.58 -10.19 14.07
N THR A 85 -3.28 -11.32 13.99
CA THR A 85 -3.07 -12.35 12.97
C THR A 85 -3.43 -11.84 11.58
N ALA A 86 -4.55 -11.13 11.43
CA ALA A 86 -4.95 -10.58 10.14
C ALA A 86 -3.91 -9.59 9.61
N VAL A 87 -3.52 -8.59 10.39
CA VAL A 87 -2.54 -7.58 9.95
C VAL A 87 -1.17 -8.20 9.70
N THR A 88 -0.70 -9.09 10.58
CA THR A 88 0.59 -9.78 10.40
C THR A 88 0.58 -10.68 9.16
N GLY A 89 -0.49 -11.44 8.95
CA GLY A 89 -0.69 -12.24 7.74
C GLY A 89 -0.75 -11.36 6.48
N GLY A 90 -1.38 -10.19 6.57
CA GLY A 90 -1.43 -9.20 5.50
C GLY A 90 -0.04 -8.66 5.13
N VAL A 91 0.79 -8.35 6.13
CA VAL A 91 2.19 -7.92 5.94
C VAL A 91 3.01 -9.02 5.24
N ILE A 92 2.92 -10.26 5.72
CA ILE A 92 3.64 -11.40 5.13
C ILE A 92 3.16 -11.66 3.69
N ALA A 93 1.86 -11.62 3.45
CA ALA A 93 1.30 -11.78 2.12
C ALA A 93 1.76 -10.65 1.18
N GLY A 94 1.84 -9.41 1.67
CA GLY A 94 2.39 -8.29 0.91
C GLY A 94 3.86 -8.50 0.54
N MET A 95 4.66 -8.99 1.49
CA MET A 95 6.05 -9.36 1.23
C MET A 95 6.18 -10.43 0.14
N ILE A 96 5.41 -11.51 0.22
CA ILE A 96 5.43 -12.59 -0.78
C ILE A 96 5.02 -12.03 -2.15
N SER A 97 3.94 -11.25 -2.22
CA SER A 97 3.49 -10.61 -3.45
C SER A 97 4.61 -9.79 -4.08
N GLN A 98 5.28 -8.97 -3.27
CA GLN A 98 6.34 -8.08 -3.71
C GLN A 98 7.59 -8.83 -4.19
N LEU A 99 8.04 -9.86 -3.46
CA LEU A 99 9.18 -10.67 -3.85
C LEU A 99 8.92 -11.38 -5.19
N GLN A 100 7.73 -11.94 -5.36
CA GLN A 100 7.34 -12.62 -6.60
C GLN A 100 7.27 -11.65 -7.79
N ARG A 101 6.69 -10.45 -7.59
CA ARG A 101 6.63 -9.41 -8.63
C ARG A 101 8.00 -8.83 -8.97
N SER A 102 8.92 -8.81 -8.02
CA SER A 102 10.30 -8.34 -8.24
C SER A 102 11.14 -9.38 -8.99
N ALA A 103 10.96 -10.66 -8.68
CA ALA A 103 11.58 -11.76 -9.41
C ALA A 103 11.04 -11.89 -10.84
N HIS A 104 9.76 -11.59 -11.05
CA HIS A 104 9.06 -11.76 -12.32
C HIS A 104 8.28 -10.49 -12.73
N PRO A 105 8.95 -9.39 -13.08
CA PRO A 105 8.28 -8.10 -13.31
C PRO A 105 7.37 -8.08 -14.53
N ASP A 106 7.60 -8.95 -15.52
CA ASP A 106 6.82 -9.00 -16.77
C ASP A 106 5.69 -10.05 -16.74
N ARG A 107 5.53 -10.79 -15.64
CA ARG A 107 4.54 -11.87 -15.50
C ARG A 107 3.99 -11.91 -14.08
N ALA A 108 2.67 -12.02 -13.96
CA ALA A 108 2.06 -12.25 -12.66
C ALA A 108 1.87 -13.75 -12.43
N GLY A 109 2.75 -14.36 -11.64
CA GLY A 109 2.55 -15.73 -11.17
C GLY A 109 1.36 -15.82 -10.22
N ALA A 110 0.67 -16.96 -10.20
CA ALA A 110 -0.43 -17.21 -9.26
C ALA A 110 -0.08 -16.90 -7.79
N PRO A 111 1.13 -17.22 -7.28
CA PRO A 111 1.50 -16.88 -5.91
C PRO A 111 1.48 -15.38 -5.62
N ALA A 112 1.93 -14.55 -6.57
CA ALA A 112 1.93 -13.09 -6.39
C ALA A 112 0.51 -12.53 -6.29
N ILE A 113 -0.40 -13.06 -7.13
CA ILE A 113 -1.80 -12.64 -7.17
C ILE A 113 -2.51 -13.04 -5.89
N LEU A 114 -2.39 -14.31 -5.47
CA LEU A 114 -3.01 -14.82 -4.26
C LEU A 114 -2.50 -14.09 -3.02
N ALA A 115 -1.19 -13.82 -2.96
CA ALA A 115 -0.60 -13.07 -1.87
C ALA A 115 -1.06 -11.60 -1.84
N ALA A 116 -1.23 -10.94 -3.00
CA ALA A 116 -1.81 -9.61 -3.06
C ALA A 116 -3.27 -9.60 -2.57
N ILE A 117 -4.09 -10.56 -3.03
CA ILE A 117 -5.48 -10.69 -2.58
C ILE A 117 -5.54 -10.93 -1.07
N ALA A 118 -4.69 -11.81 -0.55
CA ALA A 118 -4.60 -12.07 0.88
C ALA A 118 -4.17 -10.83 1.68
N GLN A 119 -3.20 -10.05 1.18
CA GLN A 119 -2.78 -8.78 1.77
C GLN A 119 -3.97 -7.80 1.88
N TYR A 120 -4.61 -7.51 0.75
CA TYR A 120 -5.70 -6.54 0.70
C TYR A 120 -6.93 -7.03 1.45
N GLY A 121 -7.26 -8.32 1.38
CA GLY A 121 -8.34 -8.92 2.13
C GLY A 121 -8.12 -8.84 3.63
N ALA A 122 -6.90 -9.11 4.09
CA ALA A 122 -6.56 -9.03 5.51
C ALA A 122 -6.59 -7.58 6.03
N TYR A 123 -6.07 -6.62 5.27
CA TYR A 123 -6.19 -5.20 5.62
C TYR A 123 -7.62 -4.69 5.55
N GLY A 124 -8.39 -5.07 4.53
CA GLY A 124 -9.80 -4.71 4.42
C GLY A 124 -10.61 -5.24 5.61
N TYR A 125 -10.37 -6.50 6.01
CA TYR A 125 -10.96 -7.08 7.20
C TYR A 125 -10.55 -6.32 8.47
N ALA A 126 -9.26 -6.08 8.68
CA ALA A 126 -8.77 -5.41 9.88
C ALA A 126 -9.25 -3.97 10.00
N ILE A 127 -9.33 -3.22 8.88
CA ILE A 127 -9.89 -1.87 8.84
C ILE A 127 -11.39 -1.88 9.12
N LYS A 128 -12.13 -2.78 8.46
CA LYS A 128 -13.58 -2.94 8.70
C LYS A 128 -13.86 -3.24 10.18
N ASP A 129 -13.10 -4.14 10.79
CA ASP A 129 -13.29 -4.54 12.18
C ASP A 129 -12.87 -3.43 13.16
N ALA A 130 -11.70 -2.82 12.96
CA ALA A 130 -11.17 -1.79 13.85
C ALA A 130 -11.96 -0.47 13.83
N PHE A 131 -12.57 -0.10 12.69
CA PHE A 131 -13.22 1.20 12.50
C PHE A 131 -14.72 1.10 12.18
N ARG A 132 -15.27 -0.12 12.09
CA ARG A 132 -16.63 -0.39 11.59
C ARG A 132 -16.88 0.25 10.21
N ALA A 133 -15.83 0.31 9.39
CA ALA A 133 -15.83 1.02 8.11
C ALA A 133 -16.80 0.41 7.10
N ARG A 134 -17.33 1.24 6.20
CA ARG A 134 -18.29 0.88 5.14
C ARG A 134 -17.78 1.35 3.78
N VAL A 135 -18.07 0.53 2.77
CA VAL A 135 -17.78 0.87 1.38
C VAL A 135 -18.83 1.85 0.87
N ARG A 136 -18.42 2.96 0.25
CA ARG A 136 -19.35 3.87 -0.44
C ARG A 136 -19.36 3.54 -1.94
N PRO A 137 -20.53 3.32 -2.56
CA PRO A 137 -20.62 2.94 -3.96
C PRO A 137 -19.96 3.93 -4.93
N ALA A 138 -20.11 5.23 -4.67
CA ALA A 138 -19.53 6.28 -5.52
C ALA A 138 -17.99 6.25 -5.51
N GLY A 139 -17.36 6.19 -4.34
CA GLY A 139 -15.90 6.14 -4.21
C GLY A 139 -15.30 4.83 -4.74
N LEU A 140 -16.02 3.72 -4.57
CA LEU A 140 -15.64 2.44 -5.17
C LEU A 140 -15.73 2.52 -6.70
N GLY A 141 -16.80 3.10 -7.25
CA GLY A 141 -17.00 3.23 -8.70
C GLY A 141 -15.84 3.96 -9.39
N THR A 142 -15.39 5.08 -8.83
CA THR A 142 -14.22 5.82 -9.35
C THR A 142 -12.96 4.96 -9.36
N ARG A 143 -12.67 4.25 -8.26
CA ARG A 143 -11.48 3.39 -8.15
C ARG A 143 -11.55 2.19 -9.10
N LEU A 144 -12.72 1.58 -9.24
CA LEU A 144 -12.94 0.51 -10.21
C LEU A 144 -12.79 1.02 -11.65
N GLY A 145 -13.16 2.26 -11.94
CA GLY A 145 -12.86 2.91 -13.22
C GLY A 145 -11.36 3.01 -13.49
N ILE A 146 -10.56 3.40 -12.49
CA ILE A 146 -9.09 3.43 -12.58
C ILE A 146 -8.52 2.02 -12.79
N VAL A 147 -9.04 1.02 -12.06
CA VAL A 147 -8.63 -0.38 -12.23
C VAL A 147 -8.96 -0.86 -13.65
N ALA A 148 -10.16 -0.57 -14.15
CA ALA A 148 -10.58 -0.95 -15.50
C ALA A 148 -9.67 -0.31 -16.57
N ALA A 149 -9.31 0.96 -16.41
CA ALA A 149 -8.34 1.62 -17.29
C ALA A 149 -6.97 0.93 -17.25
N GLY A 150 -6.48 0.57 -16.06
CA GLY A 150 -5.25 -0.20 -15.89
C GLY A 150 -5.31 -1.58 -16.55
N VAL A 151 -6.41 -2.31 -16.37
CA VAL A 151 -6.63 -3.61 -17.02
C VAL A 151 -6.68 -3.47 -18.54
N GLY A 152 -7.31 -2.43 -19.08
CA GLY A 152 -7.29 -2.13 -20.50
C GLY A 152 -5.88 -1.86 -21.04
N LEU A 153 -5.10 -1.05 -20.32
CA LEU A 153 -3.68 -0.82 -20.65
C LEU A 153 -2.88 -2.13 -20.63
N ALA A 154 -3.10 -2.98 -19.62
CA ALA A 154 -2.47 -4.29 -19.52
C ALA A 154 -2.87 -5.20 -20.68
N ALA A 155 -4.16 -5.32 -20.99
CA ALA A 155 -4.65 -6.10 -22.11
C ALA A 155 -4.02 -5.66 -23.44
N TRP A 156 -3.76 -4.36 -23.61
CA TRP A 156 -3.11 -3.84 -24.81
C TRP A 156 -1.59 -4.07 -24.85
N LYS A 157 -0.86 -3.82 -23.76
CA LYS A 157 0.62 -3.82 -23.74
C LYS A 157 1.25 -5.11 -23.22
N ASN A 158 0.59 -5.78 -22.27
CA ASN A 158 1.03 -7.04 -21.69
C ASN A 158 -0.17 -7.87 -21.16
N PRO A 159 -0.87 -8.61 -22.05
CA PRO A 159 -2.05 -9.38 -21.66
C PRO A 159 -1.83 -10.36 -20.50
N LYS A 160 -0.58 -10.80 -20.31
CA LYS A 160 -0.19 -11.77 -19.27
C LYS A 160 -0.35 -11.24 -17.84
N VAL A 161 -0.45 -9.91 -17.66
CA VAL A 161 -0.65 -9.31 -16.33
C VAL A 161 -2.06 -8.73 -16.15
N ALA A 162 -2.91 -8.72 -17.19
CA ALA A 162 -4.22 -8.08 -17.14
C ALA A 162 -5.14 -8.68 -16.04
N LEU A 163 -5.22 -10.01 -15.97
CA LEU A 163 -6.02 -10.69 -14.94
C LEU A 163 -5.50 -10.37 -13.53
N ALA A 164 -4.19 -10.41 -13.35
CA ALA A 164 -3.55 -10.12 -12.07
C ALA A 164 -3.80 -8.68 -11.61
N SER A 165 -3.66 -7.72 -12.52
CA SER A 165 -3.94 -6.31 -12.26
C SER A 165 -5.41 -6.06 -11.98
N GLY A 166 -6.32 -6.81 -12.62
CA GLY A 166 -7.74 -6.78 -12.31
C GLY A 166 -8.02 -7.25 -10.89
N LEU A 167 -7.60 -8.47 -10.54
CA LEU A 167 -7.87 -9.04 -9.21
C LEU A 167 -7.19 -8.25 -8.08
N GLY A 168 -5.90 -7.93 -8.24
CA GLY A 168 -5.15 -7.13 -7.27
C GLY A 168 -5.70 -5.70 -7.17
N GLY A 169 -6.00 -5.07 -8.31
CA GLY A 169 -6.56 -3.73 -8.35
C GLY A 169 -7.95 -3.63 -7.73
N VAL A 170 -8.84 -4.60 -7.97
CA VAL A 170 -10.17 -4.66 -7.33
C VAL A 170 -10.03 -4.82 -5.82
N ALA A 171 -9.19 -5.75 -5.36
CA ALA A 171 -8.96 -5.94 -3.93
C ALA A 171 -8.41 -4.66 -3.28
N ALA A 172 -7.42 -4.03 -3.92
CA ALA A 172 -6.86 -2.76 -3.46
C ALA A 172 -7.90 -1.62 -3.46
N ALA A 173 -8.76 -1.53 -4.48
CA ALA A 173 -9.81 -0.54 -4.57
C ALA A 173 -10.83 -0.67 -3.43
N ILE A 174 -11.26 -1.91 -3.11
CA ILE A 174 -12.17 -2.19 -2.00
C ILE A 174 -11.52 -1.83 -0.67
N THR A 175 -10.28 -2.25 -0.43
CA THR A 175 -9.56 -1.93 0.82
C THR A 175 -9.32 -0.43 0.97
N THR A 176 -9.02 0.26 -0.12
CA THR A 176 -8.86 1.73 -0.13
C THR A 176 -10.18 2.43 0.16
N GLU A 177 -11.29 1.92 -0.34
CA GLU A 177 -12.61 2.49 -0.04
C GLU A 177 -13.00 2.27 1.43
N PHE A 178 -12.70 1.10 2.02
CA PHE A 178 -12.84 0.91 3.47
C PHE A 178 -11.97 1.90 4.27
N ALA A 179 -10.74 2.15 3.82
CA ALA A 179 -9.82 3.07 4.47
C ALA A 179 -10.24 4.55 4.35
N ASP A 180 -11.10 4.87 3.39
CA ASP A 180 -11.58 6.22 3.12
C ASP A 180 -12.91 6.54 3.84
N ASP A 181 -13.33 5.70 4.78
CA ASP A 181 -14.52 5.92 5.59
C ASP A 181 -14.40 7.20 6.45
N PRO A 182 -15.44 8.07 6.50
CA PRO A 182 -15.44 9.27 7.33
C PRO A 182 -15.07 9.06 8.80
N ARG A 183 -15.39 7.89 9.35
CA ARG A 183 -15.04 7.47 10.72
C ARG A 183 -13.55 7.45 10.98
N ILE A 184 -12.78 7.01 9.99
CA ILE A 184 -11.32 6.95 10.06
C ILE A 184 -10.75 8.37 10.03
N ARG A 185 -11.38 9.26 9.24
CA ARG A 185 -10.97 10.67 9.10
C ARG A 185 -11.22 11.50 10.36
N GLN A 186 -12.24 11.16 11.12
CA GLN A 186 -12.56 11.80 12.40
C GLN A 186 -11.76 11.21 13.57
N GLY A 187 -10.95 10.19 13.33
CA GLY A 187 -10.13 9.55 14.34
C GLY A 187 -8.88 10.35 14.72
N ASN A 188 -8.07 9.76 15.60
CA ASN A 188 -6.76 10.29 15.95
C ASN A 188 -5.78 10.25 14.77
N THR A 189 -4.65 10.96 14.87
CA THR A 189 -3.65 11.07 13.79
C THR A 189 -3.23 9.72 13.17
N PRO A 190 -2.97 8.63 13.94
CA PRO A 190 -2.71 7.32 13.36
C PRO A 190 -3.87 6.75 12.54
N ALA A 191 -5.13 6.92 13.00
CA ALA A 191 -6.31 6.49 12.25
C ALA A 191 -6.39 7.19 10.90
N LYS A 192 -6.20 8.51 10.86
CA LYS A 192 -6.19 9.28 9.61
C LYS A 192 -5.15 8.77 8.61
N GLY A 193 -4.02 8.25 9.10
CA GLY A 193 -2.97 7.62 8.30
C GLY A 193 -3.43 6.38 7.50
N VAL A 194 -4.47 5.66 7.94
CA VAL A 194 -4.96 4.46 7.25
C VAL A 194 -5.45 4.79 5.83
N GLY A 195 -6.19 5.89 5.67
CA GLY A 195 -6.68 6.34 4.36
C GLY A 195 -5.54 6.68 3.40
N HIS A 196 -4.55 7.43 3.89
CA HIS A 196 -3.36 7.76 3.10
C HIS A 196 -2.55 6.50 2.76
N GLY A 197 -2.33 5.62 3.73
CA GLY A 197 -1.62 4.36 3.52
C GLY A 197 -2.28 3.47 2.47
N ALA A 198 -3.60 3.34 2.50
CA ALA A 198 -4.33 2.56 1.50
C ALA A 198 -4.24 3.20 0.09
N ASN A 199 -4.28 4.53 -0.02
CA ASN A 199 -4.04 5.22 -1.28
C ASN A 199 -2.62 4.95 -1.82
N LEU A 200 -1.59 4.94 -0.95
CA LEU A 200 -0.22 4.57 -1.36
C LEU A 200 -0.15 3.11 -1.83
N LEU A 201 -0.84 2.19 -1.15
CA LEU A 201 -0.93 0.79 -1.60
C LEU A 201 -1.62 0.69 -2.98
N PHE A 202 -2.70 1.43 -3.21
CA PHE A 202 -3.37 1.47 -4.51
C PHE A 202 -2.47 2.07 -5.61
N ALA A 203 -1.76 3.14 -5.30
CA ALA A 203 -0.76 3.74 -6.19
C ALA A 203 0.39 2.76 -6.48
N SER A 204 0.78 1.92 -5.51
CA SER A 204 1.82 0.90 -5.70
C SER A 204 1.41 -0.17 -6.71
N GLU A 205 0.13 -0.56 -6.77
CA GLU A 205 -0.40 -1.46 -7.80
C GLU A 205 -0.34 -0.81 -9.18
N ALA A 206 -0.71 0.48 -9.28
CA ALA A 206 -0.60 1.23 -10.53
C ALA A 206 0.86 1.33 -11.01
N ALA A 207 1.80 1.65 -10.11
CA ALA A 207 3.22 1.71 -10.44
C ALA A 207 3.78 0.33 -10.85
N THR A 208 3.36 -0.74 -10.18
CA THR A 208 3.71 -2.13 -10.55
C THR A 208 3.18 -2.49 -11.94
N LEU A 209 1.94 -2.11 -12.24
CA LEU A 209 1.34 -2.34 -13.54
C LEU A 209 2.07 -1.55 -14.65
N LEU A 210 2.39 -0.28 -14.41
CA LEU A 210 3.19 0.54 -15.34
C LEU A 210 4.56 -0.09 -15.57
N ARG A 211 5.18 -0.65 -14.53
CA ARG A 211 6.45 -1.37 -14.64
C ARG A 211 6.35 -2.60 -15.53
N ALA A 212 5.26 -3.35 -15.42
CA ALA A 212 5.00 -4.57 -16.18
C ALA A 212 4.50 -4.34 -17.62
N THR A 213 4.09 -3.11 -17.95
CA THR A 213 3.52 -2.75 -19.25
C THR A 213 4.43 -1.79 -20.02
N VAL A 214 4.60 -0.56 -19.52
CA VAL A 214 5.34 0.52 -20.19
C VAL A 214 6.85 0.26 -20.16
N SER A 215 7.36 -0.31 -19.07
CA SER A 215 8.79 -0.64 -18.92
C SER A 215 9.08 -2.13 -19.16
N ARG A 216 8.19 -2.85 -19.84
CA ARG A 216 8.31 -4.29 -20.07
C ARG A 216 9.63 -4.65 -20.75
N GLY A 217 10.32 -5.65 -20.22
CA GLY A 217 11.64 -6.08 -20.73
C GLY A 217 12.80 -5.10 -20.51
N SER A 218 12.52 -3.87 -20.05
CA SER A 218 13.57 -2.90 -19.73
C SER A 218 14.19 -3.18 -18.37
N ARG A 219 15.51 -3.05 -18.29
CA ARG A 219 16.30 -3.10 -17.05
C ARG A 219 17.06 -1.79 -16.78
N GLY A 220 16.77 -0.76 -17.58
CA GLY A 220 17.43 0.55 -17.47
C GLY A 220 17.05 1.30 -16.19
N PHE A 221 17.69 2.46 -15.99
CA PHE A 221 17.45 3.32 -14.82
C PHE A 221 15.96 3.63 -14.62
N GLY A 222 15.24 4.06 -15.65
CA GLY A 222 13.80 4.36 -15.53
C GLY A 222 12.94 3.19 -15.05
N ALA A 223 13.19 1.98 -15.56
CA ALA A 223 12.49 0.77 -15.14
C ALA A 223 12.82 0.37 -13.69
N ARG A 224 14.07 0.60 -13.26
CA ARG A 224 14.52 0.38 -11.88
C ARG A 224 13.90 1.40 -10.92
N THR A 225 13.90 2.68 -11.28
CA THR A 225 13.29 3.75 -10.50
C THR A 225 11.79 3.54 -10.34
N LEU A 226 11.07 3.16 -11.39
CA LEU A 226 9.65 2.83 -11.29
C LEU A 226 9.39 1.64 -10.34
N GLY A 227 10.26 0.62 -10.38
CA GLY A 227 10.22 -0.48 -9.42
C GLY A 227 10.54 -0.06 -7.98
N ALA A 228 11.45 0.90 -7.79
CA ALA A 228 11.78 1.46 -6.48
C ALA A 228 10.63 2.30 -5.93
N VAL A 229 9.97 3.11 -6.77
CA VAL A 229 8.77 3.87 -6.42
C VAL A 229 7.63 2.93 -6.03
N ALA A 230 7.35 1.90 -6.82
CA ALA A 230 6.32 0.91 -6.50
C ALA A 230 6.58 0.26 -5.13
N PHE A 231 7.84 -0.08 -4.84
CA PHE A 231 8.24 -0.61 -3.54
C PHE A 231 8.01 0.37 -2.40
N SER A 232 8.45 1.62 -2.54
CA SER A 232 8.34 2.60 -1.47
C SER A 232 6.90 2.95 -1.16
N LEU A 233 6.07 3.15 -2.20
CA LEU A 233 4.62 3.31 -2.05
C LEU A 233 3.99 2.12 -1.31
N ASN A 234 4.41 0.90 -1.65
CA ASN A 234 3.90 -0.29 -0.98
C ASN A 234 4.32 -0.32 0.50
N ALA A 235 5.62 -0.20 0.78
CA ALA A 235 6.17 -0.30 2.13
C ALA A 235 5.66 0.81 3.07
N LEU A 236 5.65 2.06 2.62
CA LEU A 236 5.11 3.18 3.40
C LEU A 236 3.60 3.07 3.57
N GLY A 237 2.88 2.60 2.54
CA GLY A 237 1.46 2.31 2.63
C GLY A 237 1.14 1.26 3.70
N GLN A 238 1.90 0.15 3.71
CA GLN A 238 1.79 -0.87 4.75
C GLN A 238 2.11 -0.31 6.14
N MET A 239 3.17 0.50 6.27
CA MET A 239 3.53 1.12 7.55
C MET A 239 2.38 1.94 8.13
N LEU A 240 1.76 2.81 7.32
CA LEU A 240 0.66 3.67 7.76
C LEU A 240 -0.60 2.89 8.11
N VAL A 241 -0.97 1.89 7.30
CA VAL A 241 -2.14 1.03 7.59
C VAL A 241 -1.91 0.25 8.90
N VAL A 242 -0.73 -0.36 9.07
CA VAL A 242 -0.39 -1.13 10.27
C VAL A 242 -0.38 -0.23 11.51
N ASP A 243 0.25 0.94 11.44
CA ASP A 243 0.34 1.87 12.57
C ASP A 243 -1.06 2.41 12.95
N GLY A 244 -1.85 2.76 11.95
CA GLY A 244 -3.22 3.24 12.14
C GLY A 244 -4.13 2.20 12.77
N ILE A 245 -4.06 0.93 12.35
CA ILE A 245 -4.83 -0.15 13.00
C ILE A 245 -4.32 -0.41 14.42
N ALA A 246 -3.00 -0.47 14.62
CA ALA A 246 -2.40 -0.78 15.91
C ALA A 246 -2.68 0.28 16.98
N ARG A 247 -2.82 1.55 16.59
CA ARG A 247 -2.86 2.68 17.52
C ARG A 247 -4.12 3.54 17.45
N SER A 248 -5.04 3.25 16.53
CA SER A 248 -6.31 3.95 16.57
C SER A 248 -7.04 3.64 17.87
N ARG A 249 -7.53 4.70 18.50
CA ARG A 249 -8.48 4.63 19.59
C ARG A 249 -9.81 4.99 18.96
N TYR A 250 -10.72 4.03 18.95
CA TYR A 250 -12.07 4.17 18.45
C TYR A 250 -13.04 4.00 19.61
#